data_AF-A0A812N9N1-F1
#
_entry.id   AF-A0A812N9N1-F1
#
_cell.length_a   1.000
_cell.length_b   1.000
_cell.length_c   1.000
_cell.angle_alpha   90.00
_cell.angle_beta   90.00
_cell.angle_gamma   90.00
#
_symmetry.space_group_name_H-M   'P 1'
#
loop_
_entity.id
_entity.type
_entity.pdbx_description
1 polymer ?
#
loop_
_entity_poly.entity_id
_entity_poly.type
_entity_poly.pdbx_seq_one_letter_code
_entity_poly.pdbx_strand_id
1 'polypeptide(L)'
;MATAAQIAGTVIAFALGIYAAYMTQIKIVGSDPTAPKMQKLCMAGDMTALKEAGFHEYESEMGGGFICIVTQFVLALVKEPAGILVWGAAGIHLFPLMVMVYTEAGRPGAKSFVNWPILTFLLGQVFGISFAFPCFWVSSALRQGTGGGSPASGRVWTAMLVPLLVTLLEAAVFNLDTNTRAWTICADSLVGPGLAFVGILTWPFPAPEKPVPAAIELLKQAYSIMAAISAAGYYYLIYCAWRSFDSSEELLAAIWGPKASPWVAFMTVDSSVLSLSMLVYLAASCRGLDVLIAVLFSPFIGPASAYCFVLRSREQQRLESLTGAGEALLP
;
A
#
# COMPACT_ATOMS: atom_id res chain seq x y z
N MET A 1 -16.97 -1.22 -23.04
CA MET A 1 -17.89 -0.60 -22.05
C MET A 1 -17.67 -1.27 -20.71
N ALA A 2 -17.73 -0.51 -19.61
CA ALA A 2 -17.56 -1.08 -18.27
C ALA A 2 -18.78 -1.95 -17.89
N THR A 3 -18.55 -3.05 -17.19
CA THR A 3 -19.62 -3.94 -16.72
C THR A 3 -20.34 -3.33 -15.50
N ALA A 4 -21.54 -3.83 -15.17
CA ALA A 4 -22.26 -3.41 -13.97
C ALA A 4 -21.41 -3.61 -12.69
N ALA A 5 -20.66 -4.71 -12.60
CA ALA A 5 -19.74 -4.98 -11.49
C ALA A 5 -18.61 -3.94 -11.42
N GLN A 6 -18.04 -3.53 -12.55
CA GLN A 6 -17.02 -2.48 -12.61
C GLN A 6 -17.57 -1.10 -12.23
N ILE A 7 -18.81 -0.78 -12.63
CA ILE A 7 -19.49 0.47 -12.23
C ILE A 7 -19.75 0.48 -10.73
N ALA A 8 -20.32 -0.60 -10.17
CA ALA A 8 -20.56 -0.72 -8.73
C ALA A 8 -19.25 -0.67 -7.94
N GLY A 9 -18.23 -1.42 -8.37
CA GLY A 9 -16.91 -1.40 -7.75
C GLY A 9 -16.24 -0.03 -7.78
N THR A 10 -16.42 0.74 -8.87
CA THR A 10 -15.94 2.14 -8.95
C THR A 10 -16.60 3.02 -7.89
N VAL A 11 -17.93 2.94 -7.77
CA VAL A 11 -18.68 3.76 -6.79
C VAL A 11 -18.29 3.38 -5.36
N ILE A 12 -18.18 2.09 -5.07
CA ILE A 12 -17.76 1.59 -3.75
C ILE A 12 -16.34 2.04 -3.43
N ALA A 13 -15.39 1.87 -4.35
CA ALA A 13 -14.02 2.31 -4.15
C ALA A 13 -13.96 3.81 -3.88
N PHE A 14 -14.61 4.64 -4.70
CA PHE A 14 -14.62 6.09 -4.50
C PHE A 14 -15.22 6.49 -3.14
N ALA A 15 -16.32 5.85 -2.73
CA ALA A 15 -16.92 6.07 -1.41
C ALA A 15 -16.00 5.67 -0.26
N LEU A 16 -15.29 4.54 -0.38
CA LEU A 16 -14.28 4.09 0.58
C LEU A 16 -13.15 5.10 0.73
N GLY A 17 -12.65 5.66 -0.38
CA GLY A 17 -11.61 6.67 -0.32
C GLY A 17 -12.09 7.97 0.33
N ILE A 18 -13.29 8.47 0.00
CA ILE A 18 -13.88 9.64 0.69
C ILE A 18 -14.03 9.37 2.19
N TYR A 19 -14.51 8.17 2.55
CA TYR A 19 -14.61 7.76 3.94
C TYR A 19 -13.24 7.79 4.64
N ALA A 20 -12.20 7.24 4.01
CA ALA A 20 -10.85 7.30 4.56
C ALA A 20 -10.40 8.74 4.79
N ALA A 21 -10.51 9.62 3.79
CA ALA A 21 -10.12 11.03 3.91
C ALA A 21 -10.90 11.76 5.03
N TYR A 22 -12.21 11.52 5.12
CA TYR A 22 -13.03 12.08 6.20
C TYR A 22 -12.56 11.59 7.58
N MET A 23 -12.37 10.28 7.73
CA MET A 23 -11.98 9.68 9.00
C MET A 23 -10.58 10.11 9.42
N THR A 24 -9.60 10.01 8.53
CA THR A 24 -8.20 10.28 8.85
C THR A 24 -7.93 11.77 9.03
N GLN A 25 -8.33 12.61 8.07
CA GLN A 25 -7.98 14.04 8.06
C GLN A 25 -8.90 14.87 8.94
N ILE A 26 -10.21 14.61 8.91
CA ILE A 26 -11.19 15.47 9.59
C ILE A 26 -11.49 14.96 10.99
N LYS A 27 -11.84 13.67 11.13
CA LYS A 27 -12.25 13.12 12.43
C LYS A 27 -11.09 12.85 13.36
N ILE A 28 -10.02 12.25 12.88
CA ILE A 28 -8.89 11.83 13.72
C ILE A 28 -7.93 13.00 13.90
N VAL A 29 -7.23 13.41 12.83
CA VAL A 29 -6.25 14.50 12.88
C VAL A 29 -6.88 15.82 13.31
N GLY A 30 -8.07 16.14 12.79
CA GLY A 30 -8.81 17.36 13.19
C GLY A 30 -9.29 17.38 14.64
N SER A 31 -9.34 16.23 15.33
CA SER A 31 -9.72 16.14 16.74
C SER A 31 -8.52 16.11 17.69
N ASP A 32 -7.31 15.92 17.17
CA ASP A 32 -6.09 15.89 17.97
C ASP A 32 -5.66 17.32 18.35
N PRO A 33 -5.71 17.69 19.63
CA PRO A 33 -5.35 19.04 20.07
C PRO A 33 -3.86 19.36 19.86
N THR A 34 -3.01 18.35 19.68
CA THR A 34 -1.57 18.53 19.49
C THR A 34 -1.21 18.77 18.03
N ALA A 35 -2.04 18.31 17.08
CA ALA A 35 -1.77 18.35 15.66
C ALA A 35 -1.56 19.79 15.12
N PRO A 36 -2.38 20.81 15.48
CA PRO A 36 -2.16 22.18 14.99
C PRO A 36 -0.84 22.79 15.46
N LYS A 37 -0.44 22.52 16.71
CA LYS A 37 0.83 23.01 17.27
C LYS A 37 2.01 22.34 16.57
N MET A 38 1.97 21.01 16.43
CA MET A 38 2.97 20.23 15.71
C MET A 38 3.14 20.73 14.27
N GLN A 39 2.03 20.84 13.53
CA GLN A 39 2.05 21.32 12.14
C GLN A 39 2.66 22.72 12.03
N LYS A 40 2.26 23.65 12.91
CA LYS A 40 2.80 25.01 12.90
C LYS A 40 4.31 25.03 13.13
N LEU A 41 4.81 24.27 14.11
CA LEU A 41 6.23 24.21 14.43
C LEU A 41 7.05 23.55 13.32
N CYS A 42 6.56 22.43 12.79
CA CYS A 42 7.19 21.75 11.65
C CYS A 42 7.24 22.65 10.42
N MET A 43 6.17 23.37 10.10
CA MET A 43 6.13 24.28 8.94
C MET A 43 7.00 25.53 9.12
N ALA A 44 7.25 25.95 10.36
CA ALA A 44 8.16 27.06 10.66
C ALA A 44 9.64 26.67 10.50
N GLY A 45 9.97 25.37 10.57
CA GLY A 45 11.36 24.88 10.49
C GLY A 45 12.23 25.25 11.69
N ASP A 46 11.61 25.65 12.82
CA ASP A 46 12.31 26.04 14.05
C ASP A 46 12.56 24.82 14.93
N MET A 47 13.75 24.23 14.81
CA MET A 47 14.17 23.04 15.54
C MET A 47 14.25 23.26 17.06
N THR A 48 14.59 24.48 17.49
CA THR A 48 14.67 24.82 18.92
C THR A 48 13.28 24.83 19.52
N ALA A 49 12.34 25.53 18.88
CA ALA A 49 10.94 25.56 19.33
C ALA A 49 10.26 24.18 19.25
N LEU A 50 10.60 23.36 18.24
CA LEU A 50 10.12 21.99 18.11
C LEU A 50 10.55 21.13 19.31
N LYS A 51 11.84 21.19 19.66
CA LYS A 51 12.42 20.46 20.79
C LYS A 51 11.89 20.94 22.13
N GLU A 52 11.79 22.25 22.34
CA GLU A 52 11.20 22.85 23.54
C GLU A 52 9.72 22.48 23.72
N ALA A 53 9.00 22.25 22.61
CA ALA A 53 7.64 21.76 22.62
C ALA A 53 7.52 20.25 22.87
N GLY A 54 8.63 19.52 23.01
CA GLY A 54 8.68 18.08 23.30
C GLY A 54 8.54 17.18 22.07
N PHE A 55 8.66 17.74 20.86
CA PHE A 55 8.63 16.97 19.62
C PHE A 55 10.03 16.47 19.23
N HIS A 56 10.07 15.43 18.41
CA HIS A 56 11.31 14.77 17.98
C HIS A 56 12.06 15.57 16.93
N GLU A 57 13.38 15.45 16.92
CA GLU A 57 14.23 16.06 15.90
C GLU A 57 14.02 15.35 14.54
N TYR A 58 14.21 16.05 13.44
CA TYR A 58 14.11 15.50 12.08
C TYR A 58 15.22 16.06 11.19
N GLU A 59 15.55 15.39 10.08
CA GLU A 59 16.60 15.87 9.17
C GLU A 59 16.00 16.90 8.18
N SER A 60 16.21 18.19 8.50
CA SER A 60 15.66 19.31 7.71
C SER A 60 16.09 19.30 6.24
N GLU A 61 17.28 18.76 5.94
CA GLU A 61 17.84 18.60 4.60
C GLU A 61 17.01 17.66 3.70
N MET A 62 16.17 16.78 4.29
CA MET A 62 15.44 15.78 3.51
C MET A 62 14.07 16.25 3.02
N GLY A 63 13.49 17.34 3.56
CA GLY A 63 12.17 17.78 3.07
C GLY A 63 11.31 18.69 3.95
N GLY A 64 11.92 19.54 4.79
CA GLY A 64 11.19 20.60 5.48
C GLY A 64 10.02 20.12 6.37
N GLY A 65 8.97 20.93 6.49
CA GLY A 65 7.90 20.71 7.48
C GLY A 65 7.02 19.48 7.25
N PHE A 66 6.86 18.99 6.01
CA PHE A 66 6.12 17.76 5.76
C PHE A 66 6.82 16.55 6.37
N ILE A 67 8.14 16.43 6.17
CA ILE A 67 8.91 15.33 6.74
C ILE A 67 8.80 15.35 8.26
N CYS A 68 9.02 16.50 8.88
CA CYS A 68 8.82 16.67 10.33
C CYS A 68 7.50 16.10 10.85
N ILE A 69 6.38 16.46 10.19
CA ILE A 69 5.04 15.99 10.59
C ILE A 69 4.97 14.46 10.56
N VAL A 70 5.48 13.83 9.49
CA VAL A 70 5.37 12.39 9.35
C VAL A 70 6.40 11.64 10.20
N THR A 71 7.57 12.22 10.49
CA THR A 71 8.51 11.67 11.49
C THR A 71 7.86 11.61 12.87
N GLN A 72 7.11 12.65 13.28
CA GLN A 72 6.36 12.63 14.54
C GLN A 72 5.28 11.53 14.54
N PHE A 73 4.57 11.39 13.42
CA PHE A 73 3.55 10.36 13.22
C PHE A 73 4.13 8.96 13.41
N VAL A 74 5.24 8.66 12.72
CA VAL A 74 5.94 7.37 12.80
C VAL A 74 6.45 7.13 14.22
N LEU A 75 7.03 8.15 14.87
CA LEU A 75 7.50 8.03 16.25
C LEU A 75 6.37 7.65 17.22
N ALA A 76 5.20 8.25 17.05
CA ALA A 76 4.06 7.95 17.91
C ALA A 76 3.61 6.50 17.75
N LEU A 77 3.61 5.97 16.52
CA LEU A 77 3.31 4.55 16.27
C LEU A 77 4.36 3.61 16.85
N VAL A 78 5.65 3.91 16.70
CA VAL A 78 6.74 3.06 17.21
C VAL A 78 6.69 2.93 18.74
N LYS A 79 6.16 3.93 19.43
CA LYS A 79 6.01 3.91 20.91
C LYS A 79 4.83 3.09 21.41
N GLU A 80 3.95 2.63 20.52
CA GLU A 80 2.75 1.87 20.89
C GLU A 80 2.80 0.45 20.33
N PRO A 81 2.52 -0.59 21.15
CA PRO A 81 2.47 -1.96 20.64
C PRO A 81 1.40 -2.19 19.56
N ALA A 82 0.34 -1.38 19.55
CA ALA A 82 -0.65 -1.42 18.46
C ALA A 82 -0.11 -0.80 17.16
N GLY A 83 0.85 0.12 17.25
CA GLY A 83 1.42 0.84 16.11
C GLY A 83 2.14 -0.07 15.12
N ILE A 84 2.94 -1.02 15.60
CA ILE A 84 3.59 -2.03 14.73
C ILE A 84 2.56 -2.89 14.00
N LEU A 85 1.42 -3.20 14.63
CA LEU A 85 0.38 -4.03 14.03
C LEU A 85 -0.32 -3.30 12.90
N VAL A 86 -0.73 -2.05 13.12
CA VAL A 86 -1.51 -1.28 12.12
C VAL A 86 -0.63 -0.78 10.98
N TRP A 87 0.60 -0.35 11.28
CA TRP A 87 1.57 0.04 10.26
C TRP A 87 2.06 -1.17 9.47
N GLY A 88 2.48 -2.23 10.17
CA GLY A 88 2.92 -3.47 9.52
C GLY A 88 1.82 -4.11 8.67
N ALA A 89 0.56 -4.00 9.09
CA ALA A 89 -0.56 -4.44 8.27
C ALA A 89 -0.65 -3.64 6.96
N ALA A 90 -0.52 -2.31 7.00
CA ALA A 90 -0.44 -1.49 5.78
C ALA A 90 0.75 -1.91 4.90
N GLY A 91 1.94 -2.06 5.48
CA GLY A 91 3.16 -2.50 4.79
C GLY A 91 2.99 -3.85 4.07
N ILE A 92 2.40 -4.84 4.73
CA ILE A 92 2.13 -6.15 4.12
C ILE A 92 1.16 -6.03 2.92
N HIS A 93 0.16 -5.15 2.98
CA HIS A 93 -0.74 -4.93 1.84
C HIS A 93 -0.05 -4.23 0.66
N LEU A 94 1.07 -3.55 0.88
CA LEU A 94 1.84 -2.92 -0.20
C LEU A 94 2.52 -3.94 -1.12
N PHE A 95 2.82 -5.17 -0.67
CA PHE A 95 3.44 -6.20 -1.53
C PHE A 95 2.61 -6.52 -2.79
N PRO A 96 1.36 -7.05 -2.69
CA PRO A 96 0.54 -7.29 -3.87
C PRO A 96 0.23 -5.99 -4.62
N LEU A 97 -0.01 -4.91 -3.88
CA LEU A 97 -0.40 -3.62 -4.45
C LEU A 97 0.69 -3.05 -5.36
N MET A 98 1.93 -2.94 -4.90
CA MET A 98 3.02 -2.33 -5.65
C MET A 98 3.35 -3.15 -6.89
N VAL A 99 3.43 -4.48 -6.77
CA VAL A 99 3.64 -5.35 -7.94
C VAL A 99 2.54 -5.15 -8.96
N MET A 100 1.27 -5.13 -8.53
CA MET A 100 0.14 -4.88 -9.43
C MET A 100 0.20 -3.50 -10.07
N VAL A 101 0.27 -2.43 -9.27
CA VAL A 101 0.22 -1.04 -9.74
C VAL A 101 1.34 -0.75 -10.75
N TYR A 102 2.57 -1.16 -10.46
CA TYR A 102 3.70 -0.91 -11.37
C TYR A 102 3.66 -1.79 -12.62
N THR A 103 3.20 -3.03 -12.54
CA THR A 103 3.16 -3.93 -13.71
C THR A 103 1.99 -3.63 -14.63
N GLU A 104 0.81 -3.28 -14.11
CA GLU A 104 -0.32 -2.81 -14.92
C GLU A 104 0.01 -1.50 -15.65
N ALA A 105 0.74 -0.57 -15.02
CA ALA A 105 1.21 0.65 -15.69
C ALA A 105 2.10 0.37 -16.91
N GLY A 106 2.80 -0.77 -16.93
CA GLY A 106 3.67 -1.17 -18.03
C GLY A 106 3.02 -2.04 -19.10
N ARG A 107 1.69 -2.16 -19.10
CA ARG A 107 0.96 -2.94 -20.10
C ARG A 107 0.52 -2.09 -21.28
N PRO A 108 0.55 -2.64 -22.52
CA PRO A 108 -0.05 -1.99 -23.67
C PRO A 108 -1.48 -1.52 -23.40
N GLY A 109 -1.73 -0.23 -23.62
CA GLY A 109 -3.07 0.36 -23.49
C GLY A 109 -3.49 0.73 -22.06
N ALA A 110 -2.60 0.71 -21.06
CA ALA A 110 -2.87 1.31 -19.75
C ALA A 110 -3.15 2.83 -19.88
N LYS A 111 -4.13 3.35 -19.14
CA LYS A 111 -4.63 4.73 -19.24
C LYS A 111 -4.91 5.35 -17.88
N SER A 112 -5.06 6.68 -17.85
CA SER A 112 -5.39 7.44 -16.63
C SER A 112 -4.40 7.15 -15.50
N PHE A 113 -4.83 7.18 -14.25
CA PHE A 113 -4.01 6.93 -13.06
C PHE A 113 -3.37 5.54 -13.03
N VAL A 114 -3.86 4.56 -13.81
CA VAL A 114 -3.17 3.25 -13.92
C VAL A 114 -1.78 3.44 -14.55
N ASN A 115 -1.64 4.35 -15.52
CA ASN A 115 -0.36 4.64 -16.17
C ASN A 115 0.56 5.54 -15.31
N TRP A 116 0.07 6.07 -14.19
CA TRP A 116 0.78 7.02 -13.33
C TRP A 116 0.91 6.50 -11.89
N PRO A 117 1.66 5.39 -11.69
CA PRO A 117 1.84 4.81 -10.36
C PRO A 117 2.55 5.77 -9.40
N ILE A 118 3.56 6.52 -9.86
CA ILE A 118 4.27 7.53 -9.04
C ILE A 118 3.29 8.59 -8.54
N LEU A 119 2.40 9.10 -9.39
CA LEU A 119 1.39 10.09 -8.98
C LEU A 119 0.43 9.52 -7.95
N THR A 120 0.01 8.26 -8.12
CA THR A 120 -0.85 7.57 -7.15
C THR A 120 -0.19 7.49 -5.78
N PHE A 121 1.09 7.10 -5.71
CA PHE A 121 1.82 7.01 -4.46
C PHE A 121 2.16 8.38 -3.87
N LEU A 122 2.47 9.40 -4.68
CA LEU A 122 2.65 10.78 -4.21
C LEU A 122 1.36 11.32 -3.57
N LEU A 123 0.20 11.11 -4.21
CA LEU A 123 -1.09 11.46 -3.61
C LEU A 123 -1.35 10.64 -2.35
N GLY A 124 -0.89 9.38 -2.31
CA GLY A 124 -0.91 8.54 -1.12
C GLY A 124 -0.09 9.11 0.04
N GLN A 125 1.06 9.72 -0.23
CA GLN A 125 1.85 10.39 0.83
C GLN A 125 1.16 11.65 1.35
N VAL A 126 0.44 12.40 0.49
CA VAL A 126 -0.24 13.64 0.90
C VAL A 126 -1.56 13.39 1.64
N PHE A 127 -2.37 12.45 1.14
CA PHE A 127 -3.75 12.25 1.62
C PHE A 127 -3.97 10.91 2.33
N GLY A 128 -2.99 10.01 2.31
CA GLY A 128 -3.13 8.61 2.69
C GLY A 128 -3.33 7.72 1.46
N ILE A 129 -2.64 6.57 1.43
CA ILE A 129 -2.78 5.60 0.33
C ILE A 129 -4.20 5.02 0.30
N SER A 130 -4.88 4.96 1.44
CA SER A 130 -6.29 4.60 1.59
C SER A 130 -7.27 5.57 0.92
N PHE A 131 -6.87 6.81 0.64
CA PHE A 131 -7.64 7.71 -0.20
C PHE A 131 -7.22 7.57 -1.66
N ALA A 132 -5.91 7.67 -1.92
CA ALA A 132 -5.41 7.80 -3.28
C ALA A 132 -5.64 6.55 -4.13
N PHE A 133 -5.41 5.37 -3.55
CA PHE A 133 -5.57 4.10 -4.26
C PHE A 133 -7.03 3.86 -4.72
N PRO A 134 -8.05 3.88 -3.84
CA PRO A 134 -9.43 3.68 -4.27
C PRO A 134 -9.96 4.79 -5.19
N CYS A 135 -9.76 6.07 -4.82
CA CYS A 135 -10.36 7.20 -5.54
C CYS A 135 -9.78 7.37 -6.94
N PHE A 136 -8.47 7.16 -7.10
CA PHE A 136 -7.80 7.44 -8.36
C PHE A 136 -7.44 6.15 -9.11
N TRP A 137 -6.70 5.23 -8.48
CA TRP A 137 -6.19 4.06 -9.18
C TRP A 137 -7.29 3.03 -9.44
N VAL A 138 -8.00 2.54 -8.42
CA VAL A 138 -9.06 1.51 -8.57
C VAL A 138 -10.19 2.04 -9.45
N SER A 139 -10.64 3.26 -9.20
CA SER A 139 -11.68 3.90 -10.03
C SER A 139 -11.26 4.02 -11.50
N SER A 140 -9.99 4.36 -11.78
CA SER A 140 -9.47 4.38 -13.16
C SER A 140 -9.38 2.99 -13.75
N ALA A 141 -8.85 2.03 -12.99
CA ALA A 141 -8.67 0.65 -13.41
C ALA A 141 -10.00 -0.02 -13.80
N LEU A 142 -11.07 0.21 -13.03
CA LEU A 142 -12.38 -0.38 -13.29
C LEU A 142 -13.13 0.32 -14.43
N ARG A 143 -13.00 1.65 -14.58
CA ARG A 143 -13.70 2.38 -15.65
C ARG A 143 -12.99 2.32 -17.00
N GLN A 144 -11.66 2.38 -17.00
CA GLN A 144 -10.85 2.54 -18.21
C GLN A 144 -9.99 1.32 -18.54
N GLY A 145 -9.91 0.33 -17.63
CA GLY A 145 -9.11 -0.87 -17.78
C GLY A 145 -7.66 -0.70 -17.34
N THR A 146 -6.94 -1.81 -17.18
CA THR A 146 -5.54 -1.85 -16.73
C THR A 146 -4.54 -2.19 -17.83
N GLY A 147 -4.92 -2.03 -19.10
CA GLY A 147 -4.14 -2.48 -20.25
C GLY A 147 -4.25 -4.00 -20.51
N GLY A 148 -3.78 -4.43 -21.68
CA GLY A 148 -3.74 -5.83 -22.14
C GLY A 148 -2.31 -6.35 -22.30
N GLY A 149 -2.14 -7.57 -22.82
CA GLY A 149 -0.82 -8.13 -23.10
C GLY A 149 0.03 -8.38 -21.85
N SER A 150 1.36 -8.35 -21.97
CA SER A 150 2.32 -8.58 -20.88
C SER A 150 3.10 -7.30 -20.53
N PRO A 151 3.52 -7.11 -19.27
CA PRO A 151 4.56 -6.12 -18.96
C PRO A 151 5.93 -6.59 -19.47
N ALA A 152 6.92 -5.70 -19.47
CA ALA A 152 8.32 -6.09 -19.68
C ALA A 152 8.88 -6.82 -18.44
N SER A 153 9.73 -7.85 -18.63
CA SER A 153 10.31 -8.61 -17.52
C SER A 153 11.12 -7.74 -16.55
N GLY A 154 11.88 -6.76 -17.05
CA GLY A 154 12.62 -5.83 -16.19
C GLY A 154 11.72 -4.97 -15.30
N ARG A 155 10.49 -4.66 -15.76
CA ARG A 155 9.48 -3.98 -14.95
C ARG A 155 8.95 -4.88 -13.82
N VAL A 156 8.79 -6.18 -14.07
CA VAL A 156 8.37 -7.12 -13.02
C VAL A 156 9.44 -7.21 -11.92
N TRP A 157 10.72 -7.35 -12.29
CA TRP A 157 11.83 -7.37 -11.33
C TRP A 157 11.90 -6.08 -10.51
N THR A 158 11.85 -4.92 -11.16
CA THR A 158 11.89 -3.64 -10.45
C THR A 158 10.66 -3.44 -9.56
N ALA A 159 9.47 -3.86 -9.99
CA ALA A 159 8.27 -3.81 -9.17
C ALA A 159 8.35 -4.68 -7.90
N MET A 160 9.12 -5.77 -7.92
CA MET A 160 9.38 -6.59 -6.72
C MET A 160 10.38 -5.94 -5.76
N LEU A 161 11.33 -5.13 -6.27
CA LEU A 161 12.33 -4.46 -5.45
C LEU A 161 11.73 -3.35 -4.59
N VAL A 162 10.72 -2.63 -5.11
CA VAL A 162 10.08 -1.52 -4.40
C VAL A 162 9.54 -1.93 -3.02
N PRO A 163 8.65 -2.93 -2.89
CA PRO A 163 8.12 -3.32 -1.57
C PRO A 163 9.20 -3.94 -0.66
N LEU A 164 10.27 -4.53 -1.20
CA LEU A 164 11.39 -5.00 -0.39
C LEU A 164 12.12 -3.83 0.29
N LEU A 165 12.37 -2.74 -0.44
CA LEU A 165 12.99 -1.53 0.14
C LEU A 165 12.13 -0.92 1.24
N VAL A 166 10.81 -0.85 1.01
CA VAL A 166 9.84 -0.40 2.02
C VAL A 166 9.96 -1.25 3.28
N THR A 167 9.96 -2.57 3.14
CA THR A 167 10.03 -3.51 4.27
C THR A 167 11.33 -3.37 5.07
N LEU A 168 12.46 -3.14 4.40
CA LEU A 168 13.74 -2.92 5.07
C LEU A 168 13.73 -1.61 5.87
N LEU A 169 13.15 -0.55 5.32
CA LEU A 169 12.99 0.72 6.03
C LEU A 169 12.02 0.58 7.21
N GLU A 170 10.91 -0.14 7.06
CA GLU A 170 9.98 -0.46 8.15
C GLU A 170 10.68 -1.23 9.27
N ALA A 171 11.42 -2.29 8.93
CA ALA A 171 12.18 -3.04 9.90
C ALA A 171 13.19 -2.16 10.65
N ALA A 172 13.89 -1.25 9.96
CA ALA A 172 14.79 -0.30 10.60
C ALA A 172 14.04 0.65 11.55
N VAL A 173 12.92 1.23 11.11
CA VAL A 173 12.11 2.16 11.91
C VAL A 173 11.56 1.51 13.19
N PHE A 174 11.15 0.25 13.15
CA PHE A 174 10.59 -0.43 14.33
C PHE A 174 11.64 -1.08 15.24
N ASN A 175 12.91 -1.18 14.83
CA ASN A 175 13.97 -1.86 15.61
C ASN A 175 15.15 -0.96 16.01
N LEU A 176 15.37 0.17 15.33
CA LEU A 176 16.41 1.11 15.73
C LEU A 176 15.97 1.96 16.93
N ASP A 177 16.93 2.39 17.74
CA ASP A 177 16.69 3.36 18.80
C ASP A 177 16.24 4.69 18.18
N THR A 178 15.06 5.16 18.59
CA THR A 178 14.42 6.36 18.09
C THR A 178 15.27 7.61 18.28
N ASN A 179 16.23 7.62 19.20
CA ASN A 179 17.12 8.77 19.44
C ASN A 179 18.31 8.84 18.49
N THR A 180 18.47 7.86 17.59
CA THR A 180 19.60 7.81 16.67
C THR A 180 19.28 8.51 15.36
N ARG A 181 20.30 9.17 14.79
CA ARG A 181 20.22 9.74 13.44
C ARG A 181 19.80 8.72 12.38
N ALA A 182 20.23 7.47 12.54
CA ALA A 182 19.86 6.38 11.64
C ALA A 182 18.35 6.13 11.64
N TRP A 183 17.71 6.14 12.80
CA TRP A 183 16.25 6.01 12.90
C TRP A 183 15.55 7.18 12.20
N THR A 184 15.98 8.41 12.45
CA THR A 184 15.43 9.61 11.78
C THR A 184 15.52 9.49 10.26
N ILE A 185 16.69 9.09 9.72
CA ILE A 185 16.86 8.92 8.28
C ILE A 185 15.96 7.83 7.70
N CYS A 186 15.81 6.70 8.41
CA CYS A 186 14.94 5.61 7.97
C CYS A 186 13.47 6.02 8.01
N ALA A 187 13.02 6.69 9.07
CA ALA A 187 11.66 7.21 9.20
C ALA A 187 11.35 8.20 8.08
N ASP A 188 12.23 9.18 7.86
CA ASP A 188 12.10 10.20 6.83
C ASP A 188 12.09 9.59 5.42
N SER A 189 12.90 8.56 5.18
CA SER A 189 12.96 7.86 3.89
C SER A 189 11.72 7.00 3.62
N LEU A 190 11.18 6.36 4.66
CA LEU A 190 9.99 5.49 4.57
C LEU A 190 8.74 6.28 4.19
N VAL A 191 8.62 7.50 4.69
CA VAL A 191 7.42 8.33 4.54
C VAL A 191 7.62 9.55 3.64
N GLY A 192 8.85 9.80 3.25
CA GLY A 192 9.21 10.89 2.36
C GLY A 192 8.75 10.64 0.92
N PRO A 193 8.72 11.71 0.10
CA PRO A 193 8.37 11.60 -1.31
C PRO A 193 9.31 10.68 -2.09
N GLY A 194 10.54 10.47 -1.59
CA GLY A 194 11.52 9.56 -2.18
C GLY A 194 10.97 8.16 -2.41
N LEU A 195 10.15 7.63 -1.49
CA LEU A 195 9.55 6.31 -1.64
C LEU A 195 8.61 6.23 -2.85
N ALA A 196 7.79 7.27 -3.07
CA ALA A 196 6.92 7.33 -4.24
C ALA A 196 7.73 7.41 -5.56
N PHE A 197 8.91 8.03 -5.52
CA PHE A 197 9.81 8.14 -6.67
C PHE A 197 10.62 6.88 -6.97
N VAL A 198 10.67 5.87 -6.08
CA VAL A 198 11.31 4.57 -6.39
C VAL A 198 10.68 3.94 -7.65
N GLY A 199 9.42 4.28 -7.95
CA GLY A 199 8.77 3.92 -9.20
C GLY A 199 9.47 4.36 -10.49
N ILE A 200 10.36 5.36 -10.45
CA ILE A 200 11.19 5.79 -11.58
C ILE A 200 12.05 4.64 -12.10
N LEU A 201 12.44 3.69 -11.25
CA LEU A 201 13.19 2.49 -11.63
C LEU A 201 12.45 1.63 -12.66
N THR A 202 11.13 1.76 -12.78
CA THR A 202 10.31 1.04 -13.77
C THR A 202 10.27 1.72 -15.14
N TRP A 203 10.67 3.00 -15.24
CA TRP A 203 10.59 3.80 -16.46
C TRP A 203 11.42 3.24 -17.63
N PRO A 204 12.64 2.71 -17.43
CA PRO A 204 13.44 2.14 -18.52
C PRO A 204 12.81 0.91 -19.20
N PHE A 205 11.73 0.37 -18.64
CA PHE A 205 11.05 -0.83 -19.11
C PHE A 205 9.66 -0.49 -19.63
N PRO A 206 9.55 0.03 -20.88
CA PRO A 206 8.27 0.31 -21.50
C PRO A 206 7.49 -0.98 -21.80
N ALA A 207 6.21 -0.81 -22.15
CA ALA A 207 5.37 -1.91 -22.60
C ALA A 207 5.96 -2.58 -23.86
N PRO A 208 6.11 -3.91 -23.89
CA PRO A 208 6.50 -4.63 -25.09
C PRO A 208 5.49 -4.42 -26.24
N GLU A 209 5.96 -4.30 -27.48
CA GLU A 209 5.10 -4.19 -28.66
C GLU A 209 4.27 -5.46 -28.89
N LYS A 210 4.84 -6.61 -28.54
CA LYS A 210 4.20 -7.92 -28.63
C LYS A 210 4.12 -8.58 -27.25
N PRO A 211 3.06 -9.33 -26.96
CA PRO A 211 2.98 -10.09 -25.72
C PRO A 211 4.18 -11.04 -25.56
N VAL A 212 4.74 -11.07 -24.35
CA VAL A 212 5.87 -11.91 -23.94
C VAL A 212 5.37 -12.87 -22.85
N PRO A 213 4.98 -14.12 -23.21
CA PRO A 213 4.48 -15.11 -22.26
C PRO A 213 5.38 -15.32 -21.04
N ALA A 214 6.70 -15.35 -21.26
CA ALA A 214 7.69 -15.50 -20.20
C ALA A 214 7.62 -14.37 -19.14
N ALA A 215 7.23 -13.15 -19.52
CA ALA A 215 7.07 -12.05 -18.57
C ALA A 215 5.82 -12.24 -17.70
N ILE A 216 4.76 -12.88 -18.22
CA ILE A 216 3.58 -13.24 -17.44
C ILE A 216 3.89 -14.38 -16.46
N GLU A 217 4.67 -15.37 -16.90
CA GLU A 217 5.17 -16.42 -15.99
C GLU A 217 6.04 -15.85 -14.87
N LEU A 218 6.94 -14.93 -15.20
CA LEU A 218 7.72 -14.21 -14.20
C LEU A 218 6.82 -13.43 -13.22
N LEU A 219 5.76 -12.77 -13.71
CA LEU A 219 4.81 -12.06 -12.84
C LEU A 219 4.02 -13.01 -11.93
N LYS A 220 3.64 -14.20 -12.42
CA LYS A 220 3.03 -15.25 -11.58
C LYS A 220 3.99 -15.71 -10.47
N GLN A 221 5.28 -15.86 -10.79
CA GLN A 221 6.32 -16.18 -9.79
C GLN A 221 6.47 -15.04 -8.80
N ALA A 222 6.50 -13.78 -9.26
CA ALA A 222 6.54 -12.60 -8.41
C ALA A 222 5.39 -12.61 -7.39
N TYR A 223 4.15 -12.83 -7.82
CA TYR A 223 3.02 -12.96 -6.89
C TYR A 223 3.16 -14.14 -5.93
N SER A 224 3.74 -15.26 -6.36
CA SER A 224 3.97 -16.41 -5.47
C SER A 224 4.99 -16.09 -4.37
N ILE A 225 6.07 -15.38 -4.72
CA ILE A 225 7.09 -14.92 -3.78
C ILE A 225 6.48 -13.89 -2.81
N MET A 226 5.75 -12.91 -3.34
CA MET A 226 5.07 -11.90 -2.52
C MET A 226 4.00 -12.52 -1.61
N ALA A 227 3.33 -13.59 -2.04
CA ALA A 227 2.40 -14.35 -1.19
C ALA A 227 3.10 -14.98 0.01
N ALA A 228 4.27 -15.60 -0.21
CA ALA A 228 5.06 -16.21 0.85
C ALA A 228 5.58 -15.16 1.86
N ILE A 229 6.12 -14.05 1.36
CA ILE A 229 6.61 -12.94 2.20
C ILE A 229 5.44 -12.31 2.99
N SER A 230 4.30 -12.08 2.34
CA SER A 230 3.11 -11.52 2.99
C SER A 230 2.56 -12.43 4.08
N ALA A 231 2.56 -13.75 3.85
CA ALA A 231 2.15 -14.72 4.86
C ALA A 231 3.11 -14.72 6.06
N ALA A 232 4.43 -14.71 5.81
CA ALA A 232 5.42 -14.60 6.87
C ALA A 232 5.25 -13.31 7.70
N GLY A 233 5.03 -12.17 7.04
CA GLY A 233 4.71 -10.91 7.69
C GLY A 233 3.42 -10.98 8.51
N TYR A 234 2.36 -11.61 7.99
CA TYR A 234 1.10 -11.76 8.70
C TYR A 234 1.26 -12.56 10.00
N TYR A 235 1.96 -13.69 9.94
CA TYR A 235 2.26 -14.49 11.14
C TYR A 235 3.18 -13.76 12.12
N TYR A 236 4.10 -12.94 11.62
CA TYR A 236 4.91 -12.06 12.47
C TYR A 236 4.04 -11.05 13.23
N LEU A 237 3.06 -10.42 12.57
CA LEU A 237 2.13 -9.52 13.27
C LEU A 237 1.23 -10.25 14.27
N ILE A 238 0.78 -11.47 13.97
CA ILE A 238 0.06 -12.31 14.95
C ILE A 238 0.95 -12.57 16.16
N TYR A 239 2.23 -12.90 15.95
CA TYR A 239 3.20 -13.10 17.04
C TYR A 239 3.38 -11.81 17.86
N CYS A 240 3.54 -10.65 17.22
CA CYS A 240 3.62 -9.37 17.91
C CYS A 240 2.36 -9.07 18.73
N ALA A 241 1.18 -9.36 18.19
CA ALA A 241 -0.08 -9.17 18.89
C ALA A 241 -0.19 -10.09 20.12
N TRP A 242 0.12 -11.38 19.94
CA TRP A 242 0.13 -12.36 21.02
C TRP A 242 1.13 -12.01 22.14
N ARG A 243 2.27 -11.41 21.79
CA ARG A 243 3.27 -10.96 22.77
C ARG A 243 2.89 -9.69 23.52
N SER A 244 2.07 -8.84 22.92
CA SER A 244 1.86 -7.46 23.39
C SER A 244 0.52 -7.25 24.11
N PHE A 245 -0.43 -8.18 23.95
CA PHE A 245 -1.79 -8.05 24.46
C PHE A 245 -2.21 -9.34 25.16
N ASP A 246 -2.81 -9.21 26.33
CA ASP A 246 -3.22 -10.37 27.14
C ASP A 246 -4.52 -11.01 26.62
N SER A 247 -5.28 -10.28 25.80
CA SER A 247 -6.54 -10.77 25.23
C SER A 247 -6.87 -10.13 23.88
N SER A 248 -7.77 -10.78 23.13
CA SER A 248 -8.30 -10.23 21.88
C SER A 248 -9.13 -8.97 22.10
N GLU A 249 -9.80 -8.83 23.25
CA GLU A 249 -10.56 -7.62 23.59
C GLU A 249 -9.64 -6.41 23.80
N GLU A 250 -8.52 -6.62 24.50
CA GLU A 250 -7.53 -5.57 24.70
C GLU A 250 -6.89 -5.12 23.38
N LEU A 251 -6.52 -6.09 22.53
CA LEU A 251 -6.02 -5.84 21.19
C LEU A 251 -7.02 -5.00 20.36
N LEU A 252 -8.28 -5.41 20.34
CA LEU A 252 -9.33 -4.67 19.62
C LEU A 252 -9.54 -3.29 20.20
N ALA A 253 -9.50 -3.13 21.53
CA ALA A 253 -9.61 -1.84 22.18
C ALA A 253 -8.45 -0.90 21.82
N ALA A 254 -7.25 -1.44 21.63
CA ALA A 254 -6.04 -0.69 21.28
C ALA A 254 -5.96 -0.33 19.79
N ILE A 255 -6.57 -1.11 18.89
CA ILE A 255 -6.55 -0.84 17.44
C ILE A 255 -7.79 -0.06 16.97
N TRP A 256 -8.98 -0.48 17.40
CA TRP A 256 -10.28 0.03 16.92
C TRP A 256 -11.12 0.71 17.99
N GLY A 257 -10.83 0.45 19.26
CA GLY A 257 -11.67 0.87 20.37
C GLY A 257 -11.19 2.15 21.06
N PRO A 258 -11.70 2.42 22.27
CA PRO A 258 -11.48 3.68 22.97
C PRO A 258 -10.03 3.88 23.46
N LYS A 259 -9.18 2.85 23.37
CA LYS A 259 -7.76 2.94 23.77
C LYS A 259 -6.83 3.23 22.59
N ALA A 260 -7.33 3.24 21.35
CA ALA A 260 -6.53 3.58 20.19
C ALA A 260 -6.13 5.05 20.25
N SER A 261 -4.83 5.33 20.18
CA SER A 261 -4.36 6.70 19.98
C SER A 261 -4.81 7.22 18.61
N PRO A 262 -4.84 8.55 18.40
CA PRO A 262 -5.18 9.11 17.10
C PRO A 262 -4.35 8.52 15.95
N TRP A 263 -3.07 8.25 16.18
CA TRP A 263 -2.16 7.72 15.15
C TRP A 263 -2.44 6.26 14.83
N VAL A 264 -2.72 5.45 15.85
CA VAL A 264 -3.13 4.05 15.65
C VAL A 264 -4.49 4.00 14.94
N ALA A 265 -5.46 4.82 15.34
CA ALA A 265 -6.76 4.91 14.69
C ALA A 265 -6.62 5.34 13.21
N PHE A 266 -5.74 6.31 12.93
CA PHE A 266 -5.43 6.74 11.55
C PHE A 266 -4.95 5.55 10.72
N MET A 267 -3.91 4.85 11.18
CA MET A 267 -3.33 3.72 10.43
C MET A 267 -4.28 2.54 10.32
N THR A 268 -5.14 2.35 11.31
CA THR A 268 -6.18 1.33 11.28
C THR A 268 -7.17 1.58 10.16
N VAL A 269 -7.65 2.82 10.02
CA VAL A 269 -8.50 3.23 8.88
C VAL A 269 -7.74 3.08 7.58
N ASP A 270 -6.49 3.54 7.52
CA ASP A 270 -5.69 3.53 6.29
C ASP A 270 -5.46 2.10 5.77
N SER A 271 -4.97 1.21 6.62
CA SER A 271 -4.75 -0.21 6.30
C SER A 271 -6.03 -0.94 5.92
N SER A 272 -7.13 -0.69 6.64
CA SER A 272 -8.41 -1.37 6.41
C SER A 272 -9.06 -0.96 5.11
N VAL A 273 -9.09 0.34 4.82
CA VAL A 273 -9.64 0.85 3.56
C VAL A 273 -8.77 0.42 2.39
N LEU A 274 -7.45 0.39 2.54
CA LEU A 274 -6.56 -0.15 1.50
C LEU A 274 -6.89 -1.62 1.20
N SER A 275 -7.04 -2.46 2.23
CA SER A 275 -7.39 -3.87 2.08
C SER A 275 -8.75 -4.07 1.41
N LEU A 276 -9.78 -3.34 1.86
CA LEU A 276 -11.12 -3.38 1.27
C LEU A 276 -11.11 -2.90 -0.19
N SER A 277 -10.33 -1.88 -0.51
CA SER A 277 -10.21 -1.35 -1.88
C SER A 277 -9.55 -2.38 -2.81
N MET A 278 -8.54 -3.12 -2.34
CA MET A 278 -7.97 -4.25 -3.07
C MET A 278 -9.02 -5.33 -3.31
N LEU A 279 -9.81 -5.69 -2.29
CA LEU A 279 -10.87 -6.68 -2.44
C LEU A 279 -11.95 -6.24 -3.44
N VAL A 280 -12.36 -4.97 -3.42
CA VAL A 280 -13.31 -4.39 -4.40
C VAL A 280 -12.76 -4.49 -5.81
N TYR A 281 -11.49 -4.13 -6.01
CA TYR A 281 -10.83 -4.24 -7.31
C TYR A 281 -10.82 -5.70 -7.81
N LEU A 282 -10.44 -6.64 -6.95
CA LEU A 282 -10.39 -8.07 -7.29
C LEU A 282 -11.79 -8.62 -7.61
N ALA A 283 -12.79 -8.29 -6.79
CA ALA A 283 -14.18 -8.70 -7.00
C ALA A 283 -14.73 -8.23 -8.35
N ALA A 284 -14.35 -7.02 -8.79
CA ALA A 284 -14.81 -6.45 -10.04
C ALA A 284 -13.96 -6.83 -11.28
N SER A 285 -12.76 -7.39 -11.08
CA SER A 285 -11.78 -7.64 -12.16
C SER A 285 -11.36 -9.10 -12.33
N CYS A 286 -11.73 -9.98 -11.38
CA CYS A 286 -11.32 -11.38 -11.33
C CYS A 286 -12.54 -12.31 -11.29
N ARG A 287 -12.30 -13.63 -11.36
CA ARG A 287 -13.34 -14.64 -11.18
C ARG A 287 -13.85 -14.60 -9.73
N GLY A 288 -15.16 -14.57 -9.55
CA GLY A 288 -15.78 -14.50 -8.21
C GLY A 288 -15.37 -15.65 -7.29
N LEU A 289 -15.15 -16.85 -7.83
CA LEU A 289 -14.68 -18.00 -7.05
C LEU A 289 -13.29 -17.78 -6.44
N ASP A 290 -12.35 -17.22 -7.22
CA ASP A 290 -10.99 -16.95 -6.73
C ASP A 290 -11.01 -15.92 -5.60
N VAL A 291 -11.87 -14.90 -5.72
CA VAL A 291 -12.06 -13.85 -4.72
C VAL A 291 -12.71 -14.42 -3.46
N LEU A 292 -13.73 -15.27 -3.60
CA LEU A 292 -14.35 -15.95 -2.46
C LEU A 292 -13.34 -16.82 -1.71
N ILE A 293 -12.54 -17.61 -2.44
CA ILE A 293 -11.45 -18.40 -1.86
C ILE A 293 -10.49 -17.47 -1.11
N ALA A 294 -10.08 -16.35 -1.71
CA ALA A 294 -9.18 -15.42 -1.02
C ALA A 294 -9.76 -14.87 0.28
N VAL A 295 -11.04 -14.50 0.31
CA VAL A 295 -11.72 -14.06 1.55
C VAL A 295 -11.72 -15.17 2.61
N LEU A 296 -12.05 -16.40 2.21
CA LEU A 296 -12.10 -17.55 3.13
C LEU A 296 -10.72 -17.96 3.66
N PHE A 297 -9.66 -17.80 2.86
CA PHE A 297 -8.29 -18.15 3.26
C PHE A 297 -7.54 -17.00 3.96
N SER A 298 -8.01 -15.75 3.83
CA SER A 298 -7.38 -14.57 4.44
C SER A 298 -7.11 -14.72 5.95
N PRO A 299 -8.00 -15.30 6.78
CA PRO A 299 -7.71 -15.50 8.20
C PRO A 299 -6.50 -16.42 8.47
N PHE A 300 -6.21 -17.35 7.55
CA PHE A 300 -5.17 -18.36 7.74
C PHE A 300 -3.82 -17.96 7.14
N ILE A 301 -3.80 -17.22 6.04
CA ILE A 301 -2.54 -16.84 5.35
C ILE A 301 -2.31 -15.33 5.27
N GLY A 302 -3.26 -14.54 5.79
CA GLY A 302 -3.28 -13.10 5.68
C GLY A 302 -3.90 -12.63 4.36
N PRO A 303 -4.61 -11.49 4.37
CA PRO A 303 -5.31 -10.95 3.20
C PRO A 303 -4.36 -10.65 2.03
N ALA A 304 -3.19 -10.06 2.25
CA ALA A 304 -2.25 -9.75 1.18
C ALA A 304 -1.73 -11.01 0.46
N SER A 305 -1.47 -12.10 1.20
CA SER A 305 -1.08 -13.38 0.62
C SER A 305 -2.21 -13.97 -0.23
N ALA A 306 -3.44 -13.95 0.30
CA ALA A 306 -4.64 -14.38 -0.41
C ALA A 306 -4.85 -13.57 -1.72
N TYR A 307 -4.65 -12.25 -1.68
CA TYR A 307 -4.76 -11.38 -2.86
C TYR A 307 -3.72 -11.71 -3.92
N CYS A 308 -2.47 -12.01 -3.54
CA CYS A 308 -1.44 -12.49 -4.46
C CYS A 308 -1.87 -13.77 -5.21
N PHE A 309 -2.55 -14.71 -4.55
CA PHE A 309 -3.07 -15.91 -5.23
C PHE A 309 -4.13 -15.59 -6.28
N VAL A 310 -5.04 -14.64 -5.99
CA VAL A 310 -6.03 -14.18 -6.97
C VAL A 310 -5.35 -13.49 -8.15
N LEU A 311 -4.38 -12.61 -7.88
CA LEU A 311 -3.62 -11.91 -8.92
C LEU A 311 -2.82 -12.90 -9.78
N ARG A 312 -2.22 -13.92 -9.18
CA ARG A 312 -1.57 -15.02 -9.91
C ARG A 312 -2.55 -15.79 -10.81
N SER A 313 -3.73 -16.13 -10.30
CA SER A 313 -4.79 -16.77 -11.11
C SER A 313 -5.22 -15.89 -12.29
N ARG A 314 -5.36 -14.58 -12.06
CA ARG A 314 -5.66 -13.61 -13.11
C ARG A 314 -4.58 -13.58 -14.20
N GLU A 315 -3.30 -13.65 -13.83
CA GLU A 315 -2.20 -13.72 -14.80
C GLU A 315 -2.19 -15.06 -15.57
N GLN A 316 -2.54 -16.16 -14.93
CA GLN A 316 -2.74 -17.44 -15.61
C GLN A 316 -3.82 -17.33 -16.70
N GLN A 317 -4.95 -16.69 -16.40
CA GLN A 317 -6.04 -16.48 -17.37
C GLN A 317 -5.60 -15.58 -18.53
N ARG A 318 -4.80 -14.54 -18.25
CA ARG A 318 -4.22 -13.68 -19.29
C ARG A 318 -3.29 -14.48 -20.20
N LEU A 319 -2.44 -15.34 -19.64
CA LEU A 319 -1.56 -16.21 -20.41
C LEU A 319 -2.36 -17.14 -21.33
N GLU A 320 -3.36 -17.83 -20.79
CA GLU A 320 -4.25 -18.72 -21.57
C GLU A 320 -4.94 -17.97 -22.72
N SER A 321 -5.38 -16.72 -22.48
CA SER A 321 -5.99 -15.90 -23.53
C SER A 321 -5.02 -15.54 -24.66
N LEU A 322 -3.73 -15.39 -24.35
CA LEU A 322 -2.70 -15.05 -25.32
C LEU A 322 -2.25 -16.27 -26.13
N THR A 323 -2.13 -17.43 -25.49
CA THR A 323 -1.73 -18.67 -26.17
C THR A 323 -2.90 -19.31 -26.92
N GLY A 324 -4.11 -19.27 -26.37
CA GLY A 324 -5.32 -19.81 -27.00
C GLY A 324 -5.81 -18.99 -28.20
N ALA A 325 -5.59 -17.67 -28.22
CA ALA A 325 -5.83 -16.85 -29.42
C ALA A 325 -4.82 -17.11 -30.55
N GLY A 326 -3.67 -17.70 -30.23
CA GLY A 326 -2.63 -18.05 -31.21
C GLY A 326 -2.95 -19.32 -32.02
N GLU A 327 -3.71 -20.27 -31.47
CA GLU A 327 -4.14 -21.48 -32.19
C GLU A 327 -5.25 -21.20 -33.21
N ALA A 328 -6.02 -20.13 -33.04
CA ALA A 328 -7.07 -19.73 -33.98
C ALA A 328 -6.56 -18.91 -35.19
N LEU A 329 -5.26 -18.60 -35.24
CA LEU A 329 -4.65 -17.72 -36.26
C LEU A 329 -3.47 -18.36 -37.02
N LEU A 330 -3.29 -19.67 -36.91
CA LEU A 330 -2.40 -20.42 -37.79
C LEU A 330 -3.24 -21.03 -38.93
N PRO A 331 -3.07 -20.57 -40.20
CA PRO A 331 -3.59 -21.29 -41.36
C PRO A 331 -2.90 -22.64 -41.54
#